data_AF-A0A0R2HLY6-F1
#
_entry.id   AF-A0A0R2HLY6-F1
#
_cell.length_a   1.000
_cell.length_b   1.000
_cell.length_c   1.000
_cell.angle_alpha   90.00
_cell.angle_beta   90.00
_cell.angle_gamma   90.00
#
_symmetry.space_group_name_H-M   'P 1'
#
loop_
_entity.id
_entity.type
_entity.pdbx_description
1 polymer ?
#
loop_
_entity_poly.entity_id
_entity_poly.type
_entity_poly.pdbx_seq_one_letter_code
_entity_poly.pdbx_strand_id
1 'polypeptide(L)' 'MKFKGWWMVNIGLVVLFFGTFIFILFRKVDGAGVVQTPQAKEIALVVLGIFFLLVIVCQLVVYLVIHNRKE' A
#
# COMPACT_ATOMS: atom_id res chain seq x y z
N MET A 1 -21.04 6.84 -7.80
CA MET A 1 -20.67 6.01 -6.64
C MET A 1 -20.81 6.84 -5.38
N LYS A 2 -21.60 6.41 -4.38
CA LYS A 2 -21.68 7.12 -3.09
C LYS A 2 -20.26 7.19 -2.51
N PHE A 3 -19.80 8.37 -2.12
CA PHE A 3 -18.46 8.62 -1.55
C PHE A 3 -18.02 7.61 -0.48
N LYS A 4 -18.98 6.97 0.22
CA LYS A 4 -18.76 5.90 1.19
C LYS A 4 -17.95 4.70 0.65
N GLY A 5 -18.22 4.24 -0.57
CA GLY A 5 -17.51 3.08 -1.14
C GLY A 5 -16.05 3.40 -1.49
N TRP A 6 -15.81 4.60 -2.02
CA TRP A 6 -14.46 5.10 -2.33
C TRP A 6 -13.61 5.25 -1.06
N TRP A 7 -14.20 5.80 0.00
CA TRP A 7 -13.55 5.92 1.31
C TRP A 7 -13.23 4.56 1.94
N MET A 8 -14.12 3.58 1.82
CA MET A 8 -13.89 2.23 2.34
C MET A 8 -12.70 1.55 1.68
N VAL A 9 -12.55 1.69 0.35
CA VAL A 9 -11.39 1.15 -0.38
C VAL A 9 -10.10 1.84 0.08
N ASN A 10 -10.11 3.17 0.25
CA ASN A 10 -8.95 3.91 0.75
C ASN A 10 -8.53 3.46 2.14
N ILE A 11 -9.48 3.35 3.07
CA ILE A 11 -9.21 2.85 4.43
C ILE A 11 -8.66 1.43 4.37
N GLY A 12 -9.25 0.55 3.55
CA GLY A 12 -8.76 -0.82 3.38
C GLY A 12 -7.31 -0.87 2.87
N LEU A 13 -6.95 -0.02 1.91
CA LEU A 13 -5.59 0.09 1.39
C LEU A 13 -4.60 0.61 2.45
N VAL A 14 -5.00 1.60 3.24
CA VAL A 14 -4.17 2.12 4.35
C VAL A 14 -3.94 1.04 5.40
N VAL A 15 -4.99 0.32 5.80
CA VAL A 15 -4.88 -0.79 6.75
C VAL A 15 -3.98 -1.88 6.21
N LEU A 16 -4.11 -2.24 4.93
CA LEU A 16 -3.25 -3.23 4.28
C LEU A 16 -1.78 -2.79 4.26
N PHE A 17 -1.51 -1.52 3.96
CA PHE A 17 -0.17 -0.95 3.97
C PHE A 17 0.47 -1.00 5.36
N PHE A 18 -0.23 -0.50 6.39
CA PHE A 18 0.31 -0.54 7.75
C PHE A 18 0.43 -1.97 8.29
N GLY A 19 -0.51 -2.85 7.96
CA GLY A 19 -0.44 -4.27 8.33
C GLY A 19 0.77 -4.96 7.74
N THR A 20 1.05 -4.75 6.44
CA THR A 20 2.24 -5.28 5.77
C THR A 20 3.54 -4.64 6.26
N PHE A 21 3.52 -3.33 6.54
CA PHE A 21 4.66 -2.61 7.13
C PHE A 21 5.06 -3.22 8.49
N ILE A 22 4.10 -3.38 9.40
CA ILE A 22 4.33 -4.00 10.71
C ILE A 22 4.78 -5.45 10.54
N PHE A 23 4.16 -6.21 9.64
CA PHE A 23 4.56 -7.59 9.37
C PHE A 23 6.03 -7.71 8.94
N ILE A 24 6.52 -6.81 8.06
CA ILE A 24 7.92 -6.79 7.61
C ILE A 24 8.87 -6.47 8.77
N LEU A 25 8.49 -5.59 9.69
CA LEU A 25 9.31 -5.23 10.84
C LEU A 25 9.48 -6.40 11.81
N PHE A 26 8.40 -7.11 12.12
CA PHE A 26 8.38 -8.15 13.15
C PHE A 26 8.78 -9.54 12.64
N ARG A 27 8.74 -9.80 11.33
CA ARG A 27 9.16 -11.10 10.79
C ARG A 27 10.67 -11.33 10.98
N LYS A 28 11.03 -12.58 11.25
CA LYS A 28 12.43 -13.04 11.42
C LYS A 28 12.99 -13.64 10.13
N VAL A 29 12.16 -14.31 9.35
CA VAL A 29 12.52 -14.96 8.09
C VAL A 29 11.64 -14.44 6.96
N ASP A 30 12.16 -14.51 5.75
CA ASP A 30 11.39 -14.21 4.55
C ASP A 30 10.73 -15.44 3.93
N GLY A 31 10.05 -15.24 2.80
CA GLY A 31 9.35 -16.32 2.09
C GLY A 31 10.27 -17.40 1.50
N ALA A 32 11.58 -17.12 1.42
CA ALA A 32 12.60 -18.10 1.00
C ALA A 32 13.27 -18.79 2.21
N GLY A 33 12.86 -18.47 3.44
CA GLY A 33 13.48 -18.98 4.66
C GLY A 33 14.78 -18.27 5.04
N VAL A 34 15.13 -17.17 4.36
CA VAL A 34 16.35 -16.40 4.66
C VAL A 34 16.08 -15.46 5.83
N VAL A 35 17.03 -15.40 6.77
CA VAL A 35 16.94 -14.51 7.93
C VAL A 35 16.96 -13.06 7.46
N GLN A 36 15.97 -12.29 7.91
CA GLN A 36 15.84 -10.88 7.57
C GLN A 36 16.85 -10.05 8.37
N THR A 37 17.91 -9.60 7.70
CA THR A 37 18.86 -8.63 8.24
C THR A 37 18.24 -7.23 8.31
N PRO A 38 18.78 -6.31 9.13
CA PRO A 38 18.31 -4.93 9.16
C PRO A 38 18.30 -4.27 7.77
N GLN A 39 19.35 -4.47 6.97
CA GLN A 39 19.39 -3.92 5.60
C GLN A 39 18.30 -4.54 4.69
N ALA A 40 18.07 -5.85 4.79
CA ALA A 40 17.04 -6.51 4.00
C ALA A 40 15.63 -6.02 4.35
N LYS A 41 15.37 -5.69 5.63
CA LYS A 41 14.11 -5.10 6.08
C LYS A 41 13.89 -3.72 5.49
N GLU A 42 14.90 -2.86 5.52
CA GLU A 42 14.79 -1.51 4.94
C GLU A 42 14.50 -1.56 3.43
N ILE A 43 15.20 -2.43 2.69
CA ILE A 43 14.94 -2.64 1.27
C ILE A 43 13.50 -3.11 1.04
N ALA A 44 13.01 -4.06 1.84
CA ALA A 44 11.64 -4.55 1.74
C ALA A 44 10.61 -3.43 2.03
N LEU A 45 10.89 -2.54 2.98
CA LEU A 45 10.04 -1.39 3.28
C LEU A 45 10.05 -0.35 2.14
N VAL A 46 11.19 -0.12 1.51
CA VAL A 46 11.29 0.77 0.33
C VAL A 46 10.48 0.20 -0.83
N VAL A 47 10.59 -1.11 -1.11
CA VAL A 47 9.80 -1.77 -2.15
C VAL A 47 8.30 -1.66 -1.86
N LEU A 48 7.89 -1.90 -0.59
CA LEU A 48 6.51 -1.72 -0.17
C LEU A 48 6.04 -0.27 -0.39
N GLY A 49 6.88 0.72 -0.04
CA GLY A 49 6.60 2.14 -0.25
C GLY A 49 6.41 2.52 -1.72
N ILE A 50 7.29 2.04 -2.60
CA ILE A 50 7.19 2.28 -4.05
C ILE A 50 5.91 1.67 -4.61
N PHE A 51 5.61 0.42 -4.24
CA PHE A 51 4.38 -0.26 -4.67
C PHE A 51 3.13 0.51 -4.20
N PHE A 52 3.11 0.96 -2.95
CA PHE A 52 1.99 1.73 -2.42
C PHE A 52 1.83 3.09 -3.11
N LEU A 53 2.94 3.74 -3.47
CA LEU A 53 2.92 4.98 -4.22
C LEU A 53 2.26 4.81 -5.60
N LEU A 54 2.55 3.71 -6.29
CA LEU A 54 1.86 3.37 -7.55
C LEU A 54 0.35 3.20 -7.35
N VAL A 55 -0.06 2.53 -6.27
CA VAL A 55 -1.49 2.38 -5.93
C VAL A 55 -2.15 3.73 -5.67
N ILE A 56 -1.49 4.64 -4.95
CA ILE A 56 -1.98 6.02 -4.72
C ILE A 56 -2.14 6.77 -6.04
N VAL A 57 -1.16 6.68 -6.95
CA VAL A 57 -1.24 7.33 -8.26
C VAL A 57 -2.44 6.79 -9.05
N CYS A 58 -2.66 5.48 -9.09
CA CYS A 58 -3.84 4.90 -9.74
C CYS A 58 -5.15 5.38 -9.10
N GLN A 59 -5.22 5.43 -7.77
CA GLN A 59 -6.35 5.98 -7.02
C GLN A 59 -6.63 7.44 -7.42
N LEU A 60 -5.59 8.27 -7.53
CA LEU A 60 -5.70 9.67 -7.91
C LEU A 60 -6.19 9.84 -9.34
N VAL A 61 -5.64 9.07 -10.28
CA VAL A 61 -6.08 9.09 -11.69
C VAL A 61 -7.55 8.70 -11.79
N VAL A 62 -7.97 7.61 -11.13
CA VAL A 62 -9.37 7.18 -11.13
C VAL A 62 -10.28 8.23 -10.48
N TYR A 63 -9.85 8.84 -9.38
CA TYR A 63 -10.59 9.92 -8.73
C TYR A 63 -10.80 11.11 -9.69
N LEU A 64 -9.73 11.56 -10.36
CA LEU A 64 -9.80 12.66 -11.33
C LEU A 64 -10.71 12.32 -12.51
N VAL A 65 -10.62 11.11 -13.07
CA VAL A 65 -11.50 10.70 -14.17
C VAL A 65 -12.97 10.67 -13.75
N ILE A 66 -13.28 10.16 -12.55
CA ILE A 66 -14.66 10.12 -12.04
C ILE A 66 -15.17 11.53 -11.72
N HIS A 67 -14.31 12.42 -11.23
CA HIS A 67 -14.66 13.79 -10.88
C HIS A 67 -14.91 14.66 -12.12
N ASN A 68 -14.06 14.57 -13.15
CA ASN A 68 -14.21 15.30 -14.42
C ASN A 68 -15.42 14.87 -15.27
N ARG A 69 -16.13 13.81 -14.89
CA ARG A 69 -17.35 13.31 -15.56
C ARG A 69 -18.64 13.86 -14.96
N LYS A 70 -18.54 14.67 -13.90
CA LYS A 70 -19.68 15.26 -13.18
C LYS A 70 -19.87 16.76 -13.47
N GLU A 71 -18.98 17.34 -14.25
CA GLU A 71 -19.15 18.66 -14.89
C GLU A 71 -19.71 18.44 -16.30
#